data_AF-A0A0R2MQN3-F1
#
_entry.id   AF-A0A0R2MQN3-F1
#
_cell.length_a   1.000
_cell.length_b   1.000
_cell.length_c   1.000
_cell.angle_alpha   90.00
_cell.angle_beta   90.00
_cell.angle_gamma   90.00
#
_symmetry.space_group_name_H-M   'P 1'
#
loop_
_entity.id
_entity.type
_entity.pdbx_description
1 polymer ?
#
loop_
_entity_poly.entity_id
_entity_poly.type
_entity_poly.pdbx_seq_one_letter_code
_entity_poly.pdbx_strand_id
1 'polypeptide(L)'
;MAIATTVIAAAKAALEKNGYVTELDVPELKDRDVLHEIEEQLSTNEHDAGNLDYLYAESFDYAGGRIANIIWDMDQIPTRHEAMLTLGKVLDLSIPTVTMGAADNVEY
;
A
#
# COMPACT_ATOMS: atom_id res chain seq x y z
N MET A 1 -16.25 6.59 6.72
CA MET A 1 -16.97 7.78 6.22
C MET A 1 -17.26 7.44 4.78
N ALA A 2 -18.51 7.30 4.32
CA ALA A 2 -18.78 6.60 3.06
C ALA A 2 -17.86 7.05 1.90
N ILE A 3 -16.93 6.18 1.50
CA ILE A 3 -16.02 6.42 0.38
C ILE A 3 -16.83 6.56 -0.90
N ALA A 4 -16.50 7.54 -1.72
CA ALA A 4 -17.19 7.76 -2.98
C ALA A 4 -16.95 6.57 -3.92
N THR A 5 -17.99 6.08 -4.61
CA THR A 5 -17.90 4.96 -5.55
C THR A 5 -16.86 5.21 -6.66
N THR A 6 -16.63 6.47 -7.03
CA THR A 6 -15.58 6.87 -7.99
C THR A 6 -14.17 6.58 -7.48
N VAL A 7 -13.93 6.66 -6.18
CA VAL A 7 -12.65 6.34 -5.55
C VAL A 7 -12.39 4.84 -5.64
N ILE A 8 -13.38 4.02 -5.31
CA ILE A 8 -13.28 2.56 -5.41
C ILE A 8 -13.06 2.12 -6.86
N ALA A 9 -13.75 2.75 -7.82
CA ALA A 9 -13.55 2.46 -9.24
C ALA A 9 -12.13 2.82 -9.72
N ALA A 10 -11.58 3.95 -9.27
CA ALA A 10 -10.20 4.33 -9.58
C ALA A 10 -9.18 3.36 -8.97
N ALA A 11 -9.39 2.96 -7.71
CA ALA A 11 -8.53 1.99 -7.02
C ALA A 11 -8.54 0.62 -7.73
N LYS A 12 -9.74 0.12 -8.09
CA LYS A 12 -9.88 -1.13 -8.85
C LYS A 12 -9.17 -1.05 -10.20
N ALA A 13 -9.35 0.04 -10.95
CA ALA A 13 -8.67 0.22 -12.24
C ALA A 13 -7.14 0.24 -12.10
N ALA A 14 -6.61 0.79 -10.99
CA ALA A 14 -5.18 0.76 -10.70
C ALA A 14 -4.68 -0.65 -10.35
N LEU A 15 -5.42 -1.41 -9.53
CA LEU A 15 -5.12 -2.82 -9.25
C LEU A 15 -5.08 -3.67 -10.52
N GLU A 16 -6.11 -3.59 -11.36
CA GLU A 16 -6.18 -4.37 -12.61
C GLU A 16 -5.04 -4.03 -13.58
N LYS A 17 -4.58 -2.78 -13.57
CA LYS A 17 -3.56 -2.29 -14.50
C LYS A 17 -2.14 -2.59 -14.03
N ASN A 18 -1.87 -2.39 -12.74
CA ASN A 18 -0.50 -2.35 -12.20
C ASN A 18 -0.26 -3.38 -11.09
N GLY A 19 -1.31 -4.02 -10.56
CA GLY A 19 -1.25 -4.89 -9.38
C GLY A 19 -1.20 -4.15 -8.04
N TYR A 20 -1.31 -2.82 -8.04
CA TYR A 20 -1.29 -2.00 -6.82
C TYR A 20 -1.97 -0.63 -7.04
N VAL A 21 -2.29 0.01 -5.92
CA VAL A 21 -2.86 1.37 -5.84
C VAL A 21 -2.02 2.21 -4.90
N THR A 22 -1.72 3.43 -5.32
CA THR A 22 -1.01 4.42 -4.50
C THR A 22 -1.76 5.74 -4.43
N GLU A 23 -1.23 6.68 -3.65
CA GLU A 23 -1.74 8.06 -3.61
C GLU A 23 -1.68 8.83 -4.94
N LEU A 24 -0.97 8.33 -5.95
CA LEU A 24 -0.99 8.91 -7.29
C LEU A 24 -2.28 8.56 -8.04
N ASP A 25 -2.85 7.40 -7.73
CA ASP A 25 -4.09 6.90 -8.34
C ASP A 25 -5.32 7.39 -7.56
N VAL A 26 -5.21 7.36 -6.22
CA VAL A 26 -6.25 7.79 -5.28
C VAL A 26 -5.63 8.68 -4.20
N PRO A 27 -5.69 10.01 -4.33
CA PRO A 27 -5.06 10.94 -3.39
C PRO A 27 -5.50 10.77 -1.93
N GLU A 28 -6.71 10.26 -1.70
CA GLU A 28 -7.26 9.97 -0.38
C GLU A 28 -6.51 8.85 0.36
N LEU A 29 -5.74 8.01 -0.35
CA LEU A 29 -4.87 7.00 0.25
C LEU A 29 -3.76 7.58 1.11
N LYS A 30 -3.55 8.91 1.12
CA LYS A 30 -2.66 9.57 2.09
C LYS A 30 -3.12 9.37 3.54
N ASP A 31 -4.41 9.13 3.75
CA ASP A 31 -4.98 8.82 5.05
C ASP A 31 -5.01 7.31 5.26
N ARG A 32 -4.46 6.84 6.39
CA ARG A 32 -4.39 5.42 6.72
C ARG A 32 -5.77 4.83 7.03
N ASP A 33 -6.69 5.61 7.59
CA ASP A 33 -8.03 5.09 7.89
C ASP A 33 -8.81 4.92 6.57
N VAL A 34 -8.58 5.80 5.59
CA VAL A 34 -9.11 5.66 4.23
C VAL A 34 -8.48 4.47 3.50
N LEU A 35 -7.18 4.21 3.69
CA LEU A 35 -6.49 3.04 3.14
C LEU A 35 -7.23 1.74 3.49
N HIS A 36 -7.57 1.55 4.77
CA HIS A 36 -8.27 0.36 5.22
C HIS A 36 -9.73 0.31 4.73
N GLU A 37 -10.44 1.45 4.69
CA GLU A 37 -11.83 1.49 4.18
C GLU A 37 -11.89 1.15 2.67
N ILE A 38 -10.87 1.52 1.89
CA ILE A 38 -10.77 1.17 0.46
C ILE A 38 -10.42 -0.31 0.29
N GLU A 39 -9.44 -0.83 1.03
CA GLU A 39 -9.03 -2.23 0.95
C GLU A 39 -10.19 -3.17 1.29
N GLU A 40 -10.93 -2.92 2.37
CA GLU A 40 -12.08 -3.72 2.76
C GLU A 40 -13.16 -3.77 1.65
N GLN A 41 -13.44 -2.63 1.02
CA GLN A 41 -14.42 -2.55 -0.07
C GLN A 41 -13.95 -3.24 -1.34
N LEU A 42 -12.67 -3.14 -1.68
CA LEU A 42 -12.10 -3.85 -2.83
C LEU A 42 -12.12 -5.36 -2.59
N SER A 43 -11.63 -5.81 -1.44
CA SER A 43 -11.63 -7.22 -1.03
C SER A 43 -13.04 -7.81 -1.04
N THR A 44 -14.04 -7.05 -0.56
CA THR A 44 -15.46 -7.46 -0.63
C THR A 44 -15.94 -7.57 -2.08
N ASN A 45 -15.65 -6.59 -2.94
CA ASN A 45 -16.08 -6.61 -4.33
C ASN A 45 -15.45 -7.77 -5.13
N GLU A 46 -14.17 -8.07 -4.88
CA GLU A 46 -13.48 -9.19 -5.51
C GLU A 46 -14.06 -10.53 -5.03
N HIS A 47 -14.32 -10.66 -3.73
CA HIS A 47 -14.97 -11.84 -3.17
C HIS A 47 -16.37 -12.08 -3.76
N ASP A 48 -17.19 -11.03 -3.86
CA ASP A 48 -18.54 -11.09 -4.45
C ASP A 48 -18.51 -11.41 -5.95
N ALA A 49 -17.44 -11.04 -6.65
CA ALA A 49 -17.18 -11.41 -8.04
C ALA A 49 -16.68 -12.86 -8.20
N GLY A 50 -16.37 -13.55 -7.10
CA GLY A 50 -15.79 -14.89 -7.09
C GLY A 50 -14.28 -14.93 -7.34
N ASN A 51 -13.62 -13.78 -7.28
CA ASN A 51 -12.16 -13.67 -7.36
C ASN A 51 -11.56 -13.96 -5.98
N LEU A 52 -10.37 -14.57 -5.96
CA LEU A 52 -9.65 -14.93 -4.74
C LEU A 52 -8.41 -14.04 -4.52
N ASP A 53 -8.35 -12.92 -5.23
CA ASP A 53 -7.22 -12.00 -5.22
C ASP A 53 -6.93 -11.59 -3.78
N TYR A 54 -5.69 -11.86 -3.35
CA TYR A 54 -5.29 -11.62 -1.98
C TYR A 54 -4.75 -10.20 -1.86
N LEU A 55 -5.67 -9.25 -1.63
CA LEU A 55 -5.32 -7.86 -1.43
C LEU A 55 -4.72 -7.64 -0.05
N TYR A 56 -3.70 -6.80 0.01
CA TYR A 56 -3.07 -6.36 1.25
C TYR A 56 -2.85 -4.86 1.22
N ALA A 57 -2.94 -4.21 2.38
CA ALA A 57 -2.76 -2.78 2.52
C ALA A 57 -1.79 -2.47 3.66
N GLU A 58 -0.83 -1.59 3.41
CA GLU A 58 0.16 -1.20 4.42
C GLU A 58 0.71 0.20 4.22
N SER A 59 1.09 0.81 5.35
CA SER A 59 1.87 2.05 5.43
C SER A 59 3.36 1.73 5.61
N PHE A 60 4.22 2.37 4.82
CA PHE A 60 5.67 2.25 4.93
C PHE A 60 6.33 3.58 5.27
N ASP A 61 7.33 3.51 6.15
CA ASP A 61 8.21 4.63 6.49
C ASP A 61 9.34 4.78 5.46
N TYR A 62 9.50 5.98 4.92
CA TYR A 62 10.58 6.38 4.03
C TYR A 62 11.46 7.46 4.65
N ALA A 63 12.62 7.68 4.02
CA ALA A 63 13.56 8.71 4.43
C ALA A 63 12.88 10.09 4.55
N GLY A 64 13.33 10.89 5.51
CA GLY A 64 12.73 12.20 5.80
C GLY A 64 11.42 12.14 6.58
N GLY A 65 11.07 10.99 7.17
CA GLY A 65 9.84 10.82 7.96
C GLY A 65 8.58 10.75 7.13
N ARG A 66 8.72 10.43 5.84
CA ARG A 66 7.60 10.31 4.92
C ARG A 66 6.95 8.93 5.06
N ILE A 67 5.71 8.90 5.51
CA ILE A 67 4.89 7.68 5.55
C ILE A 67 4.05 7.64 4.28
N ALA A 68 4.13 6.58 3.48
CA ALA A 68 3.30 6.41 2.29
C ALA A 68 2.55 5.06 2.32
N ASN A 69 1.40 5.02 1.66
CA ASN A 69 0.46 3.91 1.73
C ASN A 69 0.31 3.22 0.37
N ILE A 70 0.08 1.91 0.40
CA ILE A 70 -0.15 1.09 -0.79
C ILE A 70 -1.19 0.01 -0.47
N ILE A 71 -2.06 -0.26 -1.45
CA ILE A 71 -2.86 -1.49 -1.53
C ILE A 71 -2.31 -2.29 -2.70
N TRP A 72 -2.07 -3.59 -2.53
CA TRP A 72 -1.55 -4.42 -3.61
C TRP A 72 -2.15 -5.81 -3.63
N ASP A 73 -2.11 -6.42 -4.80
CA ASP A 73 -2.45 -7.82 -5.03
C ASP A 73 -1.21 -8.69 -4.77
N MET A 74 -1.31 -9.59 -3.79
CA MET A 74 -0.21 -10.48 -3.41
C MET A 74 0.07 -11.58 -4.46
N ASP A 75 -0.81 -11.83 -5.41
CA ASP A 75 -0.50 -12.72 -6.53
C ASP A 75 0.46 -12.06 -7.53
N GLN A 76 0.50 -10.73 -7.56
CA GLN A 76 1.39 -9.93 -8.41
C GLN A 76 2.62 -9.39 -7.68
N ILE A 77 2.46 -8.99 -6.41
CA ILE A 77 3.53 -8.52 -5.52
C ILE A 77 3.56 -9.43 -4.28
N PRO A 78 4.29 -10.56 -4.35
CA PRO A 78 4.20 -11.63 -3.35
C PRO A 78 4.70 -11.26 -1.96
N THR A 79 5.53 -10.23 -1.85
CA THR A 79 6.17 -9.89 -0.59
C THR A 79 5.94 -8.44 -0.18
N ARG A 80 5.78 -8.26 1.13
CA ARG A 80 5.79 -6.94 1.79
C ARG A 80 7.01 -6.10 1.38
N HIS A 81 8.18 -6.73 1.25
CA HIS A 81 9.39 -6.03 0.86
C HIS A 81 9.31 -5.50 -0.57
N GLU A 82 8.83 -6.30 -1.52
CA GLU A 82 8.61 -5.85 -2.90
C GLU A 82 7.55 -4.76 -2.99
N ALA A 83 6.49 -4.81 -2.17
CA ALA A 83 5.50 -3.74 -2.08
C ALA A 83 6.14 -2.42 -1.61
N MET A 84 6.97 -2.46 -0.57
CA MET A 84 7.75 -1.31 -0.10
C MET A 84 8.69 -0.77 -1.20
N LEU A 85 9.42 -1.64 -1.90
CA LEU A 85 10.30 -1.23 -2.99
C LEU A 85 9.53 -0.59 -4.15
N THR A 86 8.37 -1.16 -4.48
CA THR A 86 7.49 -0.70 -5.57
C THR A 86 6.93 0.68 -5.23
N LEU A 87 6.37 0.83 -4.04
CA LEU A 87 5.84 2.11 -3.56
C LEU A 87 6.93 3.19 -3.53
N GLY A 88 8.11 2.85 -3.01
CA GLY A 88 9.25 3.76 -2.99
C GLY A 88 9.65 4.22 -4.39
N LYS A 89 9.74 3.30 -5.34
CA LYS A 89 10.07 3.62 -6.74
C LYS A 89 9.00 4.50 -7.41
N VAL A 90 7.72 4.20 -7.20
CA VAL A 90 6.59 4.92 -7.81
C VAL A 90 6.50 6.35 -7.30
N LEU A 91 6.75 6.56 -6.00
CA LEU A 91 6.67 7.86 -5.36
C LEU A 91 8.01 8.62 -5.30
N ASP A 92 9.06 8.07 -5.91
CA ASP A 92 10.44 8.60 -5.83
C ASP A 92 10.91 8.80 -4.37
N LEU A 93 10.57 7.84 -3.50
CA LEU A 93 10.93 7.84 -2.09
C LEU A 93 12.12 6.93 -1.83
N SER A 94 13.09 7.46 -1.08
CA SER A 94 14.24 6.69 -0.64
C SER A 94 13.91 5.86 0.59
N ILE A 95 14.34 4.60 0.59
CA ILE A 95 14.23 3.70 1.74
C ILE A 95 15.15 4.22 2.86
N PRO A 96 14.73 4.22 4.14
CA PRO A 96 15.58 4.66 5.23
C PRO A 96 16.83 3.77 5.29
N THR A 97 18.01 4.39 5.35
CA THR A 97 19.22 3.67 5.71
C THR A 97 19.14 3.38 7.21
N VAL A 98 18.99 2.11 7.60
CA VAL A 98 19.03 1.72 9.01
C VAL A 98 20.48 1.84 9.48
N THR A 99 20.87 3.00 9.99
CA THR A 99 22.04 3.10 10.85
C THR A 99 21.64 2.57 12.22
N MET A 100 22.00 1.32 12.51
CA MET A 100 21.98 0.80 13.88
C MET A 100 22.79 1.77 14.75
N GLY A 101 22.18 2.26 15.83
CA GLY A 101 22.89 3.10 16.78
C GLY A 101 23.94 2.25 17.50
N ALA A 102 25.00 2.87 18.02
CA ALA A 102 25.97 2.16 18.87
C ALA A 102 25.31 1.47 20.09
N ALA A 103 24.11 1.90 20.48
CA ALA A 103 23.29 1.32 21.54
C ALA A 103 22.61 -0.02 21.17
N ASP A 104 22.46 -0.33 19.88
CA ASP A 104 21.85 -1.58 19.41
C ASP A 104 22.86 -2.74 19.35
N ASN A 105 24.14 -2.47 19.63
CA ASN A 105 25.23 -3.46 19.66
C ASN A 105 25.53 -4.00 21.07
N VAL A 106 24.69 -3.72 22.06
CA VAL A 106 24.87 -4.28 23.40
C VAL A 106 24.15 -5.64 23.46
N GLU A 107 24.89 -6.71 23.15
CA GLU A 107 24.51 -8.05 23.59
C GLU A 107 24.47 -8.06 25.13
N TYR A 108 23.33 -8.46 25.70
CA TYR A 108 23.19 -8.73 27.14
C TYR A 108 23.74 -10.11 27.50
#